data_AF-A0A0C9MRZ3-F1
#
_entry.id   AF-A0A0C9MRZ3-F1
#
_cell.length_a   1.000
_cell.length_b   1.000
_cell.length_c   1.000
_cell.angle_alpha   90.00
_cell.angle_beta   90.00
_cell.angle_gamma   90.00
#
_symmetry.space_group_name_H-M   'P 1'
#
loop_
_entity.id
_entity.type
_entity.pdbx_description
1 polymer ?
#
loop_
_entity_poly.entity_id
_entity_poly.type
_entity_poly.pdbx_seq_one_letter_code
_entity_poly.pdbx_strand_id
1 'polypeptide(L)'
;MASKRELDSQSPIDNDLFHAYTRYQLCQLKNSTSLWTCNQEKEAMLNILGQFETIDGNTLRMVVNQIFENSVQMYNCNETNESFLGYQGESSSTSHLENALSSPSNASVEVSDNSGTIQDRTWNVCTRSTSKKPELIQEHPIAKKSKPLDATIRKLRKHISRTNLEELCNLTDHVERSKYVVLTRMRRVNTSFTFRVSAATADHSLHISNPLGDYRNPMSVCQANLIAYRFGKVFDLAECHLESEKKKMAKLACYHIIKEELKAHGKQVATPIYKYARYAQSVVRAAEEIGVYVLFIPEVLGPYTLQTIKYSNFSELASCLNAQCAEFKEIARFDHDENLIMTEMNYSREHGDNSYRRTKSKFLNSCA
;
A
#
# COMPACT_ATOMS: atom_id res chain seq x y z
N MET A 1 42.68 -26.95 -21.35
CA MET A 1 42.33 -25.52 -21.27
C MET A 1 41.54 -25.31 -19.99
N ALA A 2 42.22 -24.95 -18.90
CA ALA A 2 41.59 -24.64 -17.63
C ALA A 2 41.10 -23.18 -17.66
N SER A 3 39.85 -22.95 -17.26
CA SER A 3 39.21 -21.64 -17.25
C SER A 3 39.92 -20.72 -16.26
N LYS A 4 40.62 -19.72 -16.79
CA LYS A 4 41.32 -18.67 -16.04
C LYS A 4 40.32 -17.57 -15.66
N ARG A 5 39.34 -17.90 -14.82
CA ARG A 5 38.35 -16.95 -14.27
C ARG A 5 37.95 -17.29 -12.82
N GLU A 6 38.93 -17.52 -11.95
CA GLU A 6 38.70 -17.55 -10.50
C GLU A 6 39.93 -16.98 -9.79
N LEU A 7 40.15 -15.67 -9.90
CA LEU A 7 41.10 -14.96 -9.02
C LEU A 7 40.99 -13.43 -9.12
N ASP A 8 39.84 -12.90 -9.56
CA ASP A 8 39.61 -11.47 -9.51
C ASP A 8 38.81 -11.09 -8.25
N SER A 9 39.56 -10.53 -7.29
CA SER A 9 39.14 -9.60 -6.22
C SER A 9 38.52 -10.16 -4.93
N GLN A 10 39.30 -10.88 -4.13
CA GLN A 10 39.13 -10.83 -2.66
C GLN A 10 39.80 -9.56 -2.12
N SER A 11 39.31 -8.38 -2.52
CA SER A 11 39.66 -7.17 -1.77
C SER A 11 39.16 -7.34 -0.34
N PRO A 12 39.95 -6.93 0.68
CA PRO A 12 39.45 -6.90 2.05
C PRO A 12 38.22 -5.99 2.09
N ILE A 13 37.16 -6.45 2.77
CA ILE A 13 35.99 -5.63 3.03
C ILE A 13 36.43 -4.50 3.96
N ASP A 14 36.08 -3.27 3.57
CA ASP A 14 36.13 -2.12 4.45
C ASP A 14 35.05 -2.30 5.52
N ASN A 15 35.49 -2.59 6.75
CA ASN A 15 34.58 -2.87 7.87
C ASN A 15 33.74 -1.66 8.27
N ASP A 16 34.28 -0.44 8.16
CA ASP A 16 33.53 0.76 8.53
C ASP A 16 32.38 0.98 7.56
N LEU A 17 32.65 0.82 6.26
CA LEU A 17 31.62 0.88 5.23
C LEU A 17 30.60 -0.26 5.37
N PHE A 18 31.06 -1.47 5.67
CA PHE A 18 30.20 -2.62 5.93
C PHE A 18 29.26 -2.37 7.12
N HIS A 19 29.76 -1.94 8.27
CA HIS A 19 28.93 -1.66 9.45
C HIS A 19 27.96 -0.50 9.19
N ALA A 20 28.39 0.55 8.48
CA ALA A 20 27.51 1.64 8.08
C ALA A 20 26.35 1.15 7.19
N TYR A 21 26.64 0.28 6.22
CA TYR A 21 25.63 -0.30 5.34
C TYR A 21 24.69 -1.26 6.11
N THR A 22 25.22 -2.11 6.98
CA THR A 22 24.42 -3.02 7.81
C THR A 22 23.45 -2.25 8.72
N ARG A 23 23.90 -1.17 9.38
CA ARG A 23 23.03 -0.29 10.17
C ARG A 23 21.96 0.39 9.32
N TYR A 24 22.33 0.87 8.14
CA TYR A 24 21.38 1.47 7.21
C TYR A 24 20.28 0.48 6.81
N GLN A 25 20.65 -0.76 6.46
CA GLN A 25 19.70 -1.83 6.14
C GLN A 25 18.82 -2.20 7.33
N LEU A 26 19.40 -2.31 8.53
CA LEU A 26 18.65 -2.56 9.77
C LEU A 26 17.61 -1.46 10.03
N CYS A 27 17.99 -0.19 9.85
CA CYS A 27 17.09 0.96 9.97
C CYS A 27 15.97 0.92 8.93
N GLN A 28 16.29 0.61 7.68
CA GLN A 28 15.26 0.44 6.64
C GLN A 28 14.26 -0.65 7.03
N LEU A 29 14.74 -1.81 7.48
CA LEU A 29 13.90 -2.93 7.85
C LEU A 29 13.01 -2.66 9.06
N LYS A 30 13.55 -2.02 10.09
CA LYS A 30 12.77 -1.58 11.27
C LYS A 30 11.62 -0.66 10.84
N ASN A 31 11.91 0.29 9.95
CA ASN A 31 10.95 1.28 9.48
C ASN A 31 10.03 0.77 8.35
N SER A 32 10.37 -0.36 7.71
CA SER A 32 9.57 -0.97 6.66
C SER A 32 8.30 -1.59 7.26
N THR A 33 7.14 -1.16 6.75
CA THR A 33 5.83 -1.67 7.17
C THR A 33 5.15 -2.51 6.09
N SER A 34 5.71 -2.57 4.87
CA SER A 34 5.04 -3.14 3.68
C SER A 34 5.76 -4.29 2.98
N LEU A 35 7.02 -4.58 3.34
CA LEU A 35 7.83 -5.59 2.64
C LEU A 35 7.58 -7.02 3.13
N TRP A 36 6.96 -7.19 4.29
CA TRP A 36 6.88 -8.46 5.00
C TRP A 36 5.45 -8.98 5.03
N THR A 37 5.21 -10.10 4.35
CA THR A 37 3.97 -10.87 4.41
C THR A 37 3.85 -11.63 5.73
N CYS A 38 4.98 -11.97 6.36
CA CYS A 38 5.06 -12.67 7.63
C CYS A 38 5.90 -11.88 8.66
N ASN A 39 5.30 -11.58 9.82
CA ASN A 39 6.00 -10.90 10.91
C ASN A 39 7.16 -11.73 11.47
N GLN A 40 7.09 -13.06 11.43
CA GLN A 40 8.17 -13.93 11.91
C GLN A 40 9.41 -13.85 11.01
N GLU A 41 9.23 -13.75 9.69
CA GLU A 41 10.34 -13.59 8.74
C GLU A 41 11.03 -12.24 8.93
N LYS A 42 10.25 -11.19 9.19
CA LYS A 42 10.78 -9.85 9.51
C LYS A 42 11.66 -9.89 10.76
N GLU A 43 11.16 -10.50 11.84
CA GLU A 43 11.90 -10.63 13.10
C GLU A 43 13.15 -11.51 12.92
N ALA A 44 13.08 -12.59 12.14
CA ALA A 44 14.23 -13.41 11.81
C ALA A 44 15.32 -12.61 11.09
N MET A 45 14.95 -11.81 10.09
CA MET A 45 15.93 -10.97 9.37
C MET A 45 16.49 -9.84 10.21
N LEU A 46 15.69 -9.22 11.07
CA LEU A 46 16.18 -8.23 12.03
C LEU A 46 17.19 -8.84 12.99
N ASN A 47 16.95 -10.07 13.46
CA ASN A 47 17.88 -10.78 14.33
C ASN A 47 19.18 -11.16 13.60
N ILE A 48 19.10 -11.67 12.37
CA ILE A 48 20.28 -12.02 11.56
C ILE A 48 21.13 -10.78 11.29
N LEU A 49 20.54 -9.68 10.83
CA LEU A 49 21.28 -8.44 10.57
C LEU A 49 21.79 -7.77 11.85
N GLY A 50 21.05 -7.90 12.95
CA GLY A 50 21.49 -7.44 14.27
C GLY A 50 22.77 -8.18 14.73
N GLN A 51 22.86 -9.49 14.46
CA GLN A 51 24.09 -10.24 14.74
C GLN A 51 25.25 -9.80 13.83
N PHE A 52 24.98 -9.52 12.54
CA PHE A 52 25.99 -9.09 11.58
C PHE A 52 26.61 -7.74 11.94
N GLU A 53 25.91 -6.87 12.68
CA GLU A 53 26.47 -5.59 13.13
C GLU A 53 27.72 -5.75 14.01
N THR A 54 27.84 -6.89 14.72
CA THR A 54 28.94 -7.15 15.66
C THR A 54 30.08 -7.98 15.06
N ILE A 55 29.94 -8.45 13.82
CA ILE A 55 30.88 -9.37 13.18
C ILE A 55 31.70 -8.61 12.12
N ASP A 56 32.99 -8.90 12.06
CA ASP A 56 33.88 -8.42 11.01
C ASP A 56 33.38 -8.87 9.61
N GLY A 57 33.34 -7.95 8.66
CA GLY A 57 32.76 -8.18 7.33
C GLY A 57 33.50 -9.26 6.53
N ASN A 58 34.82 -9.39 6.71
CA ASN A 58 35.59 -10.46 6.05
C ASN A 58 35.25 -11.84 6.63
N THR A 59 35.12 -11.91 7.95
CA THR A 59 34.67 -13.11 8.68
C THR A 59 33.27 -13.51 8.23
N LEU A 60 32.35 -12.56 8.19
CA LEU A 60 30.98 -12.82 7.75
C LEU A 60 30.93 -13.30 6.30
N ARG A 61 31.69 -12.66 5.40
CA ARG A 61 31.80 -13.09 3.99
C ARG A 61 32.25 -14.54 3.89
N MET A 62 33.25 -14.96 4.67
CA MET A 62 33.69 -16.37 4.68
C MET A 62 32.57 -17.31 5.12
N VAL A 63 31.91 -17.02 6.23
CA VAL A 63 30.83 -17.86 6.78
C VAL A 63 29.65 -17.95 5.82
N VAL A 64 29.20 -16.82 5.26
CA VAL A 64 28.06 -16.78 4.32
C VAL A 64 28.39 -17.50 3.02
N ASN A 65 29.60 -17.33 2.47
CA ASN A 65 30.02 -18.08 1.29
C ASN A 65 30.04 -19.59 1.56
N GLN A 66 30.54 -20.01 2.71
CA GLN A 66 30.54 -21.42 3.10
C GLN A 66 29.12 -21.98 3.25
N ILE A 67 28.20 -21.23 3.87
CA ILE A 67 26.78 -21.60 3.95
C ILE A 67 26.19 -21.76 2.54
N PHE A 68 26.45 -20.79 1.66
CA PHE A 68 25.91 -20.80 0.30
C PHE A 68 26.45 -21.98 -0.51
N GLU A 69 27.77 -22.20 -0.52
CA GLU A 69 28.43 -23.32 -1.19
C GLU A 69 27.89 -24.68 -0.70
N ASN A 70 27.76 -24.86 0.62
CA ASN A 70 27.22 -26.09 1.21
C ASN A 70 25.72 -26.28 0.91
N SER A 71 24.95 -25.19 0.81
CA SER A 71 23.52 -25.25 0.50
C SER A 71 23.24 -25.69 -0.93
N VAL A 72 24.15 -25.38 -1.87
CA VAL A 72 24.05 -25.79 -3.28
C VAL A 72 24.48 -27.25 -3.47
N GLN A 73 25.34 -27.78 -2.60
CA GLN A 73 25.88 -29.14 -2.69
C GLN A 73 24.84 -30.24 -2.37
N MET A 74 23.79 -29.94 -1.61
CA MET A 74 22.77 -30.94 -1.21
C MET A 74 21.81 -31.38 -2.32
N TYR A 75 21.85 -30.80 -3.53
CA TYR A 75 20.98 -31.18 -4.65
C TYR A 75 21.64 -31.98 -5.77
N ASN A 76 22.95 -32.24 -5.70
CA ASN A 76 23.61 -33.19 -6.60
C ASN A 76 23.60 -34.60 -5.98
N CYS A 77 22.41 -35.15 -5.79
CA CYS A 77 22.25 -36.59 -5.66
C CYS A 77 22.43 -37.18 -7.06
N ASN A 78 23.68 -37.45 -7.44
CA ASN A 78 23.95 -38.31 -8.58
C ASN A 78 23.39 -39.70 -8.23
N GLU A 79 22.22 -39.97 -8.79
CA GLU A 79 21.75 -41.31 -9.11
C GLU A 79 22.88 -42.06 -9.81
N THR A 80 23.52 -42.96 -9.08
CA THR A 80 24.16 -44.14 -9.65
C THR A 80 24.34 -45.12 -8.52
N ASN A 81 23.29 -45.93 -8.30
CA ASN A 81 23.41 -47.38 -8.26
C ASN A 81 22.01 -48.00 -8.14
N GLU A 82 21.62 -48.68 -9.21
CA GLU A 82 20.61 -49.73 -9.20
C GLU A 82 20.96 -50.79 -8.15
N SER A 83 20.01 -51.05 -7.25
CA SER A 83 19.66 -52.39 -6.72
C SER A 83 18.46 -52.14 -5.79
N PHE A 84 17.24 -52.27 -6.27
CA PHE A 84 16.49 -53.53 -6.44
C PHE A 84 16.44 -54.37 -5.16
N LEU A 85 15.20 -54.55 -4.68
CA LEU A 85 14.66 -55.49 -3.67
C LEU A 85 14.78 -55.14 -2.17
N GLY A 86 13.60 -55.01 -1.53
CA GLY A 86 13.41 -55.48 -0.15
C GLY A 86 12.45 -54.70 0.76
N TYR A 87 11.15 -54.98 0.62
CA TYR A 87 10.09 -55.06 1.65
C TYR A 87 10.17 -54.31 3.02
N GLN A 88 9.00 -53.74 3.36
CA GLN A 88 8.30 -53.72 4.66
C GLN A 88 8.62 -52.63 5.72
N GLY A 89 7.55 -52.07 6.27
CA GLY A 89 7.37 -51.97 7.72
C GLY A 89 7.23 -50.55 8.29
N GLU A 90 6.06 -50.32 8.89
CA GLU A 90 5.69 -49.19 9.76
C GLU A 90 6.79 -48.74 10.75
N SER A 91 6.83 -47.44 11.04
CA SER A 91 6.80 -46.92 12.43
C SER A 91 7.00 -45.41 12.47
N SER A 92 6.02 -44.75 13.05
CA SER A 92 6.07 -43.54 13.84
C SER A 92 7.43 -43.24 14.48
N SER A 93 7.92 -42.01 14.32
CA SER A 93 8.68 -41.30 15.35
C SER A 93 8.85 -39.83 14.98
N THR A 94 8.03 -39.00 15.62
CA THR A 94 8.28 -37.58 15.86
C THR A 94 9.57 -37.42 16.65
N SER A 95 10.61 -36.83 16.05
CA SER A 95 11.81 -36.42 16.77
C SER A 95 11.68 -34.97 17.24
N HIS A 96 11.58 -34.85 18.56
CA HIS A 96 11.88 -33.68 19.37
C HIS A 96 13.23 -33.07 18.97
N LEU A 97 13.25 -31.78 18.67
CA LEU A 97 14.45 -30.95 18.80
C LEU A 97 14.12 -29.86 19.83
N GLU A 98 14.52 -30.14 21.07
CA GLU A 98 14.75 -29.12 22.09
C GLU A 98 15.91 -28.23 21.62
N ASN A 99 15.71 -26.91 21.65
CA ASN A 99 16.81 -25.99 21.90
C ASN A 99 16.29 -24.80 22.69
N ALA A 100 16.70 -24.79 23.96
CA ALA A 100 16.55 -23.70 24.88
C ALA A 100 17.40 -22.52 24.42
N LEU A 101 16.83 -21.30 24.44
CA LEU A 101 17.61 -20.09 24.61
C LEU A 101 16.87 -19.12 25.53
N SER A 102 17.57 -18.81 26.61
CA SER A 102 17.20 -18.08 27.82
C SER A 102 16.61 -16.69 27.57
N SER A 103 15.51 -16.38 28.26
CA SER A 103 15.01 -15.02 28.44
C SER A 103 15.83 -14.28 29.51
N PRO A 104 16.26 -13.03 29.29
CA PRO A 104 16.68 -12.18 30.38
C PRO A 104 15.47 -11.46 30.99
N SER A 105 15.21 -11.77 32.26
CA SER A 105 14.35 -11.00 33.16
C SER A 105 14.85 -9.55 33.24
N ASN A 106 13.97 -8.58 33.01
CA ASN A 106 14.19 -7.21 33.44
C ASN A 106 13.17 -6.80 34.48
N ALA A 107 13.75 -6.25 35.55
CA ALA A 107 13.16 -5.92 36.81
C ALA A 107 12.09 -4.82 36.70
N SER A 108 11.09 -5.01 37.54
CA SER A 108 10.07 -4.07 37.98
C SER A 108 10.71 -2.77 38.48
N VAL A 109 10.29 -1.63 37.93
CA VAL A 109 10.48 -0.32 38.56
C VAL A 109 9.10 0.23 38.89
N GLU A 110 8.87 0.35 40.19
CA GLU A 110 7.77 1.05 40.81
C GLU A 110 7.80 2.53 40.43
N VAL A 111 6.67 3.08 39.98
CA VAL A 111 6.43 4.53 40.00
C VAL A 111 5.10 4.75 40.70
N SER A 112 5.21 5.21 41.94
CA SER A 112 4.11 5.61 42.81
C SER A 112 3.52 6.94 42.34
N ASP A 113 2.20 6.98 42.35
CA ASP A 113 1.35 8.15 42.18
C ASP A 113 1.73 9.28 43.14
N ASN A 114 1.67 10.53 42.65
CA ASN A 114 1.43 11.66 43.52
C ASN A 114 0.53 12.69 42.83
N SER A 115 -0.71 12.74 43.30
CA SER A 115 -1.72 13.73 42.95
C SER A 115 -1.40 15.07 43.62
N GLY A 116 -1.28 16.13 42.83
CA GLY A 116 -1.14 17.50 43.31
C GLY A 116 -1.99 18.45 42.48
N THR A 117 -3.21 18.70 42.95
CA THR A 117 -4.04 19.85 42.59
C THR A 117 -3.33 21.15 43.01
N ILE A 118 -3.50 22.26 42.27
CA ILE A 118 -3.81 23.62 42.79
C ILE A 118 -3.46 24.75 41.78
N GLN A 119 -4.46 25.63 41.61
CA GLN A 119 -4.46 27.08 41.27
C GLN A 119 -4.10 27.61 39.88
N ASP A 120 -5.15 28.15 39.24
CA ASP A 120 -5.35 29.59 39.04
C ASP A 120 -4.12 30.48 39.00
N ARG A 121 -3.89 31.08 37.82
CA ARG A 121 -3.44 32.48 37.72
C ARG A 121 -3.80 33.09 36.38
N THR A 122 -4.90 33.82 36.41
CA THR A 122 -5.18 35.04 35.63
C THR A 122 -3.99 35.99 35.70
N TRP A 123 -3.63 36.65 34.58
CA TRP A 123 -3.34 38.10 34.50
C TRP A 123 -2.99 38.56 33.06
N ASN A 124 -3.67 39.64 32.67
CA ASN A 124 -3.22 40.81 31.91
C ASN A 124 -2.72 40.64 30.47
N VAL A 125 -3.43 41.16 29.45
CA VAL A 125 -3.53 42.59 29.07
C VAL A 125 -2.17 43.27 29.00
N CYS A 126 -1.60 43.40 27.79
CA CYS A 126 -0.89 44.63 27.42
C CYS A 126 -0.73 44.79 25.89
N THR A 127 -1.30 45.90 25.43
CA THR A 127 -0.82 46.87 24.43
C THR A 127 -0.32 46.41 23.05
N ARG A 128 -1.11 46.86 22.07
CA ARG A 128 -0.76 47.18 20.69
C ARG A 128 0.61 47.88 20.58
N SER A 129 1.50 47.27 19.82
CA SER A 129 2.62 47.93 19.15
C SER A 129 2.37 47.86 17.64
N THR A 130 1.84 48.96 17.10
CA THR A 130 1.79 49.25 15.65
C THR A 130 3.20 49.35 15.11
N SER A 131 3.73 48.25 14.56
CA SER A 131 4.90 48.30 13.68
C SER A 131 4.42 48.50 12.24
N LYS A 132 4.88 49.59 11.63
CA LYS A 132 4.68 49.90 10.21
C LYS A 132 5.36 48.81 9.39
N LYS A 133 4.56 48.03 8.65
CA LYS A 133 5.04 47.08 7.63
C LYS A 133 4.81 47.70 6.24
N PRO A 134 5.75 47.50 5.29
CA PRO A 134 5.91 48.33 4.11
C PRO A 134 4.85 48.06 3.04
N GLU A 135 4.70 49.02 2.15
CA GLU A 135 3.75 49.05 1.04
C GLU A 135 3.66 47.70 0.32
N LEU A 136 2.43 47.20 0.28
CA LEU A 136 2.03 46.03 -0.45
C LEU A 136 2.09 46.38 -1.94
N ILE A 137 3.15 45.93 -2.62
CA ILE A 137 3.18 45.89 -4.08
C ILE A 137 1.99 45.03 -4.50
N GLN A 138 0.93 45.67 -4.99
CA GLN A 138 -0.16 44.99 -5.68
C GLN A 138 0.41 44.37 -6.95
N GLU A 139 0.76 43.08 -6.88
CA GLU A 139 0.97 42.27 -8.07
C GLU A 139 -0.37 42.22 -8.83
N HIS A 140 -0.44 43.02 -9.91
CA HIS A 140 -1.51 42.89 -10.88
C HIS A 140 -1.57 41.44 -11.40
N PRO A 141 -2.77 40.86 -11.58
CA PRO A 141 -2.89 39.51 -12.08
C PRO A 141 -2.38 39.49 -13.51
N ILE A 142 -1.18 38.96 -13.71
CA ILE A 142 -0.63 38.67 -15.02
C ILE A 142 -1.64 37.73 -15.69
N ALA A 143 -2.31 38.23 -16.73
CA ALA A 143 -3.25 37.48 -17.53
C ALA A 143 -2.54 36.24 -18.09
N LYS A 144 -2.75 35.10 -17.45
CA LYS A 144 -2.23 33.81 -17.90
C LYS A 144 -2.85 33.55 -19.27
N LYS A 145 -2.05 33.71 -20.33
CA LYS A 145 -2.39 33.28 -21.69
C LYS A 145 -2.84 31.82 -21.59
N SER A 146 -4.11 31.57 -21.87
CA SER A 146 -4.68 30.22 -21.81
C SER A 146 -3.93 29.34 -22.81
N LYS A 147 -3.14 28.39 -22.32
CA LYS A 147 -2.59 27.33 -23.19
C LYS A 147 -3.76 26.68 -23.93
N PRO A 148 -3.63 26.40 -25.24
CA PRO A 148 -4.68 25.71 -25.98
C PRO A 148 -5.02 24.42 -25.25
N LEU A 149 -6.31 24.24 -24.95
CA LEU A 149 -6.80 23.10 -24.20
C LEU A 149 -6.46 21.81 -24.96
N ASP A 150 -5.65 20.95 -24.34
CA ASP A 150 -5.23 19.65 -24.85
C ASP A 150 -6.45 18.90 -25.44
N ALA A 151 -6.29 18.34 -26.63
CA ALA A 151 -7.32 17.55 -27.31
C ALA A 151 -7.85 16.42 -26.42
N THR A 152 -6.99 15.86 -25.57
CA THR A 152 -7.30 14.82 -24.59
C THR A 152 -8.27 15.33 -23.52
N ILE A 153 -8.00 16.50 -22.94
CA ILE A 153 -8.86 17.17 -21.95
C ILE A 153 -10.24 17.47 -22.56
N ARG A 154 -10.27 17.82 -23.85
CA ARG A 154 -11.53 18.09 -24.58
C ARG A 154 -12.39 16.84 -24.75
N LYS A 155 -11.79 15.66 -24.95
CA LYS A 155 -12.49 14.38 -24.97
C LYS A 155 -13.01 13.98 -23.59
N LEU A 156 -12.19 14.16 -22.54
CA LEU A 156 -12.56 13.85 -21.15
C LEU A 156 -13.80 14.61 -20.67
N ARG A 157 -14.02 15.85 -21.12
CA ARG A 157 -15.22 16.64 -20.80
C ARG A 157 -16.55 15.97 -21.15
N LYS A 158 -16.54 14.98 -22.05
CA LYS A 158 -17.75 14.19 -22.39
C LYS A 158 -18.08 13.13 -21.34
N HIS A 159 -17.12 12.73 -20.53
CA HIS A 159 -17.20 11.57 -19.64
C HIS A 159 -17.12 11.92 -18.15
N ILE A 160 -16.45 13.02 -17.80
CA ILE A 160 -16.34 13.50 -16.41
C ILE A 160 -16.85 14.93 -16.27
N SER A 161 -17.31 15.27 -15.07
CA SER A 161 -17.80 16.62 -14.77
C SER A 161 -16.68 17.65 -14.90
N ARG A 162 -17.05 18.93 -15.06
CA ARG A 162 -16.08 20.04 -15.09
C ARG A 162 -15.23 20.11 -13.81
N THR A 163 -15.83 19.90 -12.65
CA THR A 163 -15.09 19.94 -11.37
C THR A 163 -14.09 18.79 -11.26
N ASN A 164 -14.45 17.61 -11.76
CA ASN A 164 -13.55 16.45 -11.79
C ASN A 164 -12.38 16.67 -12.76
N LEU A 165 -12.63 17.36 -13.88
CA LEU A 165 -11.58 17.76 -14.82
C LEU A 165 -10.60 18.77 -14.20
N GLU A 166 -11.11 19.73 -13.43
CA GLU A 166 -10.26 20.70 -12.71
C GLU A 166 -9.38 19.99 -11.66
N GLU A 167 -9.92 19.00 -10.95
CA GLU A 167 -9.13 18.17 -10.03
C GLU A 167 -8.10 17.30 -10.76
N LEU A 168 -8.42 16.77 -11.94
CA LEU A 168 -7.45 16.06 -12.79
C LEU A 168 -6.29 16.97 -13.20
N CYS A 169 -6.58 18.21 -13.64
CA CYS A 169 -5.54 19.17 -13.97
C CYS A 169 -4.67 19.51 -12.75
N ASN A 170 -5.28 19.73 -11.58
CA ASN A 170 -4.52 19.97 -10.35
C ASN A 170 -3.61 18.77 -9.99
N LEU A 171 -4.12 17.55 -10.22
CA LEU A 171 -3.37 16.32 -9.97
C LEU A 171 -2.14 16.22 -10.87
N THR A 172 -2.28 16.54 -12.16
CA THR A 172 -1.19 16.50 -13.15
C THR A 172 -0.25 17.70 -13.06
N ASP A 173 -0.72 18.86 -12.62
CA ASP A 173 0.12 20.05 -12.43
C ASP A 173 1.03 19.93 -11.19
N HIS A 174 0.71 19.02 -10.27
CA HIS A 174 1.41 18.82 -8.99
C HIS A 174 1.81 17.36 -8.76
N VAL A 175 2.41 16.72 -9.77
CA VAL A 175 2.60 15.25 -9.80
C VAL A 175 3.20 14.66 -8.52
N GLU A 176 4.33 15.17 -8.04
CA GLU A 176 5.01 14.60 -6.86
C GLU A 176 4.16 14.71 -5.58
N ARG A 177 3.51 15.88 -5.37
CA ARG A 177 2.57 16.06 -4.25
C ARG A 177 1.37 15.13 -4.39
N SER A 178 0.85 14.98 -5.60
CA SER A 178 -0.26 14.08 -5.89
C SER A 178 0.10 12.62 -5.63
N LYS A 179 1.30 12.16 -6.04
CA LYS A 179 1.79 10.80 -5.76
C LYS A 179 1.85 10.56 -4.25
N TYR A 180 2.39 11.51 -3.48
CA TYR A 180 2.41 11.44 -2.01
C TYR A 180 1.01 11.33 -1.39
N VAL A 181 0.06 12.17 -1.85
CA VAL A 181 -1.34 12.14 -1.37
C VAL A 181 -1.96 10.77 -1.68
N VAL A 182 -1.83 10.27 -2.92
CA VAL A 182 -2.38 8.98 -3.32
C VAL A 182 -1.80 7.85 -2.47
N LEU A 183 -0.47 7.78 -2.32
CA LEU A 183 0.19 6.75 -1.51
C LEU A 183 -0.23 6.81 -0.04
N THR A 184 -0.37 8.01 0.52
CA THR A 184 -0.85 8.18 1.89
C THR A 184 -2.26 7.64 2.07
N ARG A 185 -3.16 7.94 1.11
CA ARG A 185 -4.52 7.38 1.07
C ARG A 185 -4.48 5.85 0.96
N MET A 186 -3.67 5.31 0.05
CA MET A 186 -3.50 3.87 -0.15
C MET A 186 -3.10 3.15 1.13
N ARG A 187 -2.04 3.60 1.81
CA ARG A 187 -1.57 3.00 3.07
C ARG A 187 -2.65 2.99 4.12
N ARG A 188 -3.31 4.13 4.33
CA ARG A 188 -4.35 4.28 5.35
C ARG A 188 -5.59 3.46 5.06
N VAL A 189 -5.99 3.34 3.79
CA VAL A 189 -7.15 2.52 3.40
C VAL A 189 -6.81 1.03 3.47
N ASN A 190 -5.63 0.62 3.02
CA ASN A 190 -5.22 -0.79 3.00
C ASN A 190 -5.19 -1.42 4.40
N THR A 191 -4.86 -0.63 5.43
CA THR A 191 -4.86 -1.09 6.84
C THR A 191 -6.21 -0.92 7.54
N SER A 192 -7.20 -0.30 6.89
CA SER A 192 -8.49 0.04 7.50
C SER A 192 -9.51 -1.09 7.50
N PHE A 193 -9.25 -2.18 6.78
CA PHE A 193 -10.08 -3.37 6.76
C PHE A 193 -9.27 -4.59 6.34
N THR A 194 -9.77 -5.77 6.70
CA THR A 194 -9.28 -7.05 6.19
C THR A 194 -10.40 -7.72 5.41
N PHE A 195 -10.04 -8.31 4.27
CA PHE A 195 -10.97 -9.05 3.42
C PHE A 195 -10.37 -10.42 3.13
N ARG A 196 -11.02 -11.47 3.59
CA ARG A 196 -10.58 -12.85 3.38
C ARG A 196 -11.54 -13.56 2.45
N VAL A 197 -10.95 -14.25 1.48
CA VAL A 197 -11.66 -15.06 0.48
C VAL A 197 -11.02 -16.42 0.50
N SER A 198 -11.78 -17.43 0.91
CA SER A 198 -11.35 -18.82 0.80
C SER A 198 -12.09 -19.46 -0.37
N ALA A 199 -11.36 -19.71 -1.47
CA ALA A 199 -11.91 -20.43 -2.62
C ALA A 199 -12.31 -21.87 -2.27
N ALA A 200 -11.60 -22.49 -1.32
CA ALA A 200 -11.83 -23.88 -0.91
C ALA A 200 -13.11 -24.06 -0.09
N THR A 201 -13.45 -23.09 0.76
CA THR A 201 -14.59 -23.20 1.69
C THR A 201 -15.77 -22.31 1.31
N ALA A 202 -15.65 -21.51 0.24
CA ALA A 202 -16.58 -20.43 -0.11
C ALA A 202 -16.85 -19.46 1.05
N ASP A 203 -15.91 -19.41 2.02
CA ASP A 203 -16.01 -18.54 3.17
C ASP A 203 -15.45 -17.16 2.80
N HIS A 204 -16.26 -16.15 3.07
CA HIS A 204 -15.96 -14.77 2.78
C HIS A 204 -16.11 -13.99 4.08
N SER A 205 -15.10 -13.22 4.46
CA SER A 205 -15.22 -12.30 5.58
C SER A 205 -14.66 -10.94 5.24
N LEU A 206 -15.39 -9.90 5.65
CA LEU A 206 -14.93 -8.51 5.64
C LEU A 206 -14.96 -8.03 7.08
N HIS A 207 -13.85 -7.47 7.54
CA HIS A 207 -13.77 -6.82 8.83
C HIS A 207 -13.19 -5.42 8.67
N ILE A 208 -13.98 -4.39 8.95
CA ILE A 208 -13.54 -3.00 8.91
C ILE A 208 -13.01 -2.63 10.29
N SER A 209 -11.68 -2.59 10.41
CA SER A 209 -11.00 -2.24 11.67
C SER A 209 -11.07 -0.75 11.97
N ASN A 210 -11.10 0.10 10.94
CA ASN A 210 -11.13 1.56 11.10
C ASN A 210 -12.04 2.22 10.04
N PRO A 211 -13.29 2.59 10.37
CA PRO A 211 -14.16 3.29 9.42
C PRO A 211 -13.64 4.72 9.15
N LEU A 212 -13.32 5.02 7.88
CA LEU A 212 -12.62 6.26 7.51
C LEU A 212 -13.54 7.48 7.31
N GLY A 213 -14.32 7.81 8.34
CA GLY A 213 -15.16 9.00 8.42
C GLY A 213 -16.53 8.88 7.73
N ASP A 214 -17.16 10.03 7.49
CA ASP A 214 -18.46 10.13 6.81
C ASP A 214 -18.39 9.57 5.37
N TYR A 215 -19.50 9.03 4.86
CA TYR A 215 -19.59 8.41 3.53
C TYR A 215 -19.24 9.37 2.37
N ARG A 216 -19.31 10.68 2.62
CA ARG A 216 -18.92 11.73 1.66
C ARG A 216 -17.44 12.08 1.71
N ASN A 217 -16.71 11.66 2.75
CA ASN A 217 -15.29 11.91 2.88
C ASN A 217 -14.52 11.13 1.80
N PRO A 218 -13.58 11.76 1.06
CA PRO A 218 -12.74 11.06 0.08
C PRO A 218 -12.12 9.77 0.61
N MET A 219 -11.66 9.73 1.86
CA MET A 219 -11.08 8.53 2.47
C MET A 219 -12.09 7.38 2.60
N SER A 220 -13.32 7.66 3.02
CA SER A 220 -14.38 6.64 3.06
C SER A 220 -14.75 6.17 1.66
N VAL A 221 -14.69 7.05 0.65
CA VAL A 221 -14.93 6.67 -0.74
C VAL A 221 -13.79 5.80 -1.28
N CYS A 222 -12.53 6.11 -0.96
CA CYS A 222 -11.39 5.25 -1.28
C CYS A 222 -11.52 3.87 -0.64
N GLN A 223 -11.94 3.81 0.64
CA GLN A 223 -12.23 2.55 1.34
C GLN A 223 -13.33 1.75 0.63
N ALA A 224 -14.44 2.40 0.28
CA ALA A 224 -15.52 1.76 -0.46
C ALA A 224 -15.08 1.27 -1.85
N ASN A 225 -14.27 2.06 -2.57
CA ASN A 225 -13.70 1.67 -3.86
C ASN A 225 -12.80 0.43 -3.72
N LEU A 226 -11.92 0.36 -2.71
CA LEU A 226 -11.04 -0.79 -2.52
C LEU A 226 -11.83 -2.04 -2.10
N ILE A 227 -12.84 -1.91 -1.23
CA ILE A 227 -13.74 -3.02 -0.88
C ILE A 227 -14.49 -3.50 -2.13
N ALA A 228 -15.01 -2.58 -2.96
CA ALA A 228 -15.69 -2.92 -4.20
C ALA A 228 -14.77 -3.60 -5.20
N TYR A 229 -13.49 -3.20 -5.28
CA TYR A 229 -12.48 -3.87 -6.09
C TYR A 229 -12.30 -5.33 -5.65
N ARG A 230 -12.04 -5.56 -4.35
CA ARG A 230 -11.86 -6.92 -3.81
C ARG A 230 -13.07 -7.80 -4.07
N PHE A 231 -14.26 -7.24 -3.86
CA PHE A 231 -15.52 -7.91 -4.14
C PHE A 231 -15.69 -8.26 -5.63
N GLY A 232 -15.33 -7.34 -6.53
CA GLY A 232 -15.36 -7.59 -7.97
C GLY A 232 -14.42 -8.72 -8.38
N LYS A 233 -13.19 -8.76 -7.84
CA LYS A 233 -12.22 -9.83 -8.14
C LYS A 233 -12.70 -11.22 -7.70
N VAL A 234 -13.40 -11.31 -6.57
CA VAL A 234 -14.06 -12.57 -6.15
C VAL A 234 -15.04 -13.05 -7.22
N PHE A 235 -15.73 -12.13 -7.90
CA PHE A 235 -16.69 -12.49 -8.95
C PHE A 235 -16.04 -12.91 -10.24
N ASP A 236 -14.94 -12.30 -10.63
CA ASP A 236 -14.20 -12.72 -11.81
C ASP A 236 -13.65 -14.15 -11.61
N LEU A 237 -13.12 -14.46 -10.42
CA LEU A 237 -12.69 -15.81 -10.05
C LEU A 237 -13.87 -16.81 -10.04
N ALA A 238 -15.01 -16.44 -9.46
CA ALA A 238 -16.20 -17.28 -9.45
C ALA A 238 -16.76 -17.50 -10.87
N GLU A 239 -16.62 -16.53 -11.78
CA GLU A 239 -17.03 -16.63 -13.19
C GLU A 239 -16.27 -17.72 -13.94
N CYS A 240 -15.01 -17.99 -13.60
CA CYS A 240 -14.21 -19.04 -14.21
C CYS A 240 -14.54 -20.47 -13.72
N HIS A 241 -15.00 -20.65 -12.47
CA HIS A 241 -15.01 -21.99 -11.84
C HIS A 241 -16.37 -22.58 -11.45
N LEU A 242 -17.45 -21.79 -11.42
CA LEU A 242 -18.75 -22.24 -10.88
C LEU A 242 -19.86 -22.36 -11.94
N GLU A 243 -20.90 -23.13 -11.63
CA GLU A 243 -22.15 -23.15 -12.40
C GLU A 243 -23.01 -21.90 -12.11
N SER A 244 -23.94 -21.55 -13.01
CA SER A 244 -24.71 -20.29 -12.95
C SER A 244 -25.46 -20.05 -11.63
N GLU A 245 -26.02 -21.09 -11.01
CA GLU A 245 -26.75 -20.97 -9.74
C GLU A 245 -25.82 -20.84 -8.52
N LYS A 246 -24.74 -21.63 -8.45
CA LYS A 246 -23.72 -21.52 -7.40
C LYS A 246 -23.05 -20.14 -7.42
N LYS A 247 -22.84 -19.57 -8.62
CA LYS A 247 -22.37 -18.20 -8.83
C LYS A 247 -23.29 -17.16 -8.22
N LYS A 248 -24.61 -17.27 -8.46
CA LYS A 248 -25.60 -16.34 -7.92
C LYS A 248 -25.64 -16.40 -6.39
N MET A 249 -25.57 -17.61 -5.82
CA MET A 249 -25.57 -17.79 -4.36
C MET A 249 -24.31 -17.23 -3.71
N ALA A 250 -23.12 -17.48 -4.27
CA ALA A 250 -21.88 -16.88 -3.79
C ALA A 250 -21.90 -15.35 -3.91
N LYS A 251 -22.42 -14.81 -5.03
CA LYS A 251 -22.66 -13.37 -5.23
C LYS A 251 -23.53 -12.78 -4.12
N LEU A 252 -24.63 -13.46 -3.80
CA LEU A 252 -25.56 -13.05 -2.76
C LEU A 252 -24.92 -13.10 -1.37
N ALA A 253 -24.27 -14.20 -1.01
CA ALA A 253 -23.62 -14.39 0.29
C ALA A 253 -22.54 -13.33 0.54
N CYS A 254 -21.63 -13.13 -0.41
CA CYS A 254 -20.58 -12.14 -0.28
C CYS A 254 -21.14 -10.71 -0.18
N TYR A 255 -22.18 -10.38 -0.95
CA TYR A 255 -22.87 -9.09 -0.83
C TYR A 255 -23.51 -8.91 0.56
N HIS A 256 -24.13 -9.95 1.12
CA HIS A 256 -24.71 -9.90 2.46
C HIS A 256 -23.66 -9.61 3.52
N ILE A 257 -22.48 -10.24 3.46
CA ILE A 257 -21.38 -9.98 4.38
C ILE A 257 -20.93 -8.51 4.31
N ILE A 258 -20.72 -7.99 3.10
CA ILE A 258 -20.35 -6.57 2.92
C ILE A 258 -21.43 -5.65 3.46
N LYS A 259 -22.70 -5.96 3.19
CA LYS A 259 -23.83 -5.16 3.64
C LYS A 259 -23.95 -5.14 5.16
N GLU A 260 -23.85 -6.29 5.82
CA GLU A 260 -23.93 -6.37 7.28
C GLU A 260 -22.74 -5.69 7.95
N GLU A 261 -21.52 -5.87 7.43
CA GLU A 261 -20.33 -5.20 7.97
C GLU A 261 -20.46 -3.68 7.82
N LEU A 262 -20.81 -3.17 6.63
CA LEU A 262 -21.02 -1.73 6.44
C LEU A 262 -22.11 -1.17 7.36
N LYS A 263 -23.20 -1.92 7.55
CA LYS A 263 -24.30 -1.56 8.46
C LYS A 263 -23.84 -1.53 9.93
N ALA A 264 -22.98 -2.46 10.35
CA ALA A 264 -22.41 -2.47 11.70
C ALA A 264 -21.61 -1.19 11.99
N HIS A 265 -21.01 -0.58 10.96
CA HIS A 265 -20.30 0.70 11.06
C HIS A 265 -21.19 1.92 10.72
N GLY A 266 -22.52 1.78 10.82
CA GLY A 266 -23.47 2.87 10.59
C GLY A 266 -23.58 3.34 9.13
N LYS A 267 -22.98 2.61 8.17
CA LYS A 267 -23.06 2.95 6.74
C LYS A 267 -24.29 2.26 6.13
N GLN A 268 -25.25 3.06 5.66
CA GLN A 268 -26.43 2.52 5.01
C GLN A 268 -26.13 2.09 3.57
N VAL A 269 -26.15 0.78 3.30
CA VAL A 269 -26.08 0.24 1.93
C VAL A 269 -27.50 0.04 1.40
N ALA A 270 -28.07 1.12 0.85
CA ALA A 270 -29.38 1.07 0.19
C ALA A 270 -29.31 0.54 -1.26
N THR A 271 -28.10 0.37 -1.79
CA THR A 271 -27.87 -0.01 -3.19
C THR A 271 -28.23 -1.47 -3.42
N PRO A 272 -29.15 -1.82 -4.34
CA PRO A 272 -29.46 -3.20 -4.70
C PRO A 272 -28.23 -3.99 -5.15
N ILE A 273 -28.19 -5.30 -4.86
CA ILE A 273 -27.05 -6.19 -5.16
C ILE A 273 -26.58 -6.08 -6.61
N TYR A 274 -27.49 -6.10 -7.60
CA TYR A 274 -27.11 -6.03 -9.01
C TYR A 274 -26.43 -4.70 -9.39
N LYS A 275 -26.82 -3.59 -8.74
CA LYS A 275 -26.17 -2.28 -8.94
C LYS A 275 -24.78 -2.28 -8.31
N TYR A 276 -24.64 -2.85 -7.11
CA TYR A 276 -23.35 -2.94 -6.44
C TYR A 276 -22.39 -3.88 -7.17
N ALA A 277 -22.85 -5.02 -7.68
CA ALA A 277 -22.05 -5.92 -8.50
C ALA A 277 -21.56 -5.23 -9.79
N ARG A 278 -22.43 -4.51 -10.48
CA ARG A 278 -22.03 -3.73 -11.67
C ARG A 278 -21.00 -2.63 -11.35
N TYR A 279 -21.18 -1.96 -10.21
CA TYR A 279 -20.21 -0.98 -9.72
C TYR A 279 -18.86 -1.62 -9.45
N ALA A 280 -18.82 -2.74 -8.72
CA ALA A 280 -17.61 -3.50 -8.42
C ALA A 280 -16.88 -3.96 -9.68
N GLN A 281 -17.60 -4.47 -10.69
CA GLN A 281 -17.02 -4.82 -12.00
C GLN A 281 -16.40 -3.60 -12.70
N SER A 282 -17.08 -2.44 -12.62
CA SER A 282 -16.56 -1.19 -13.21
C SER A 282 -15.32 -0.69 -12.47
N VAL A 283 -15.26 -0.89 -11.15
CA VAL A 283 -14.11 -0.60 -10.30
C VAL A 283 -12.93 -1.50 -10.64
N VAL A 284 -13.14 -2.82 -10.78
CA VAL A 284 -12.09 -3.77 -11.21
C VAL A 284 -11.51 -3.35 -12.54
N ARG A 285 -12.36 -3.12 -13.53
CA ARG A 285 -11.91 -2.68 -14.85
C ARG A 285 -11.13 -1.37 -14.81
N ALA A 286 -11.54 -0.42 -13.97
CA ALA A 286 -10.82 0.83 -13.80
C ALA A 286 -9.42 0.63 -13.19
N ALA A 287 -9.30 -0.24 -12.20
CA ALA A 287 -7.99 -0.59 -11.67
C ALA A 287 -7.10 -1.31 -12.69
N GLU A 288 -7.66 -2.19 -13.53
CA GLU A 288 -6.93 -2.99 -14.51
C GLU A 288 -6.53 -2.19 -15.77
N GLU A 289 -7.45 -1.41 -16.36
CA GLU A 289 -7.19 -0.69 -17.60
C GLU A 289 -6.49 0.67 -17.39
N ILE A 290 -6.72 1.30 -16.23
CA ILE A 290 -6.21 2.65 -15.94
C ILE A 290 -5.08 2.60 -14.91
N GLY A 291 -5.25 1.81 -13.86
CA GLY A 291 -4.27 1.62 -12.80
C GLY A 291 -4.90 1.71 -11.41
N VAL A 292 -4.21 1.16 -10.41
CA VAL A 292 -4.76 1.06 -9.05
C VAL A 292 -5.00 2.42 -8.40
N TYR A 293 -4.23 3.44 -8.79
CA TYR A 293 -4.36 4.80 -8.27
C TYR A 293 -5.76 5.40 -8.44
N VAL A 294 -6.53 4.99 -9.46
CA VAL A 294 -7.88 5.56 -9.70
C VAL A 294 -8.83 5.31 -8.53
N LEU A 295 -8.61 4.24 -7.78
CA LEU A 295 -9.42 3.89 -6.61
C LEU A 295 -9.27 4.91 -5.48
N PHE A 296 -8.17 5.68 -5.51
CA PHE A 296 -7.75 6.59 -4.45
C PHE A 296 -7.88 8.07 -4.82
N ILE A 297 -8.47 8.38 -5.97
CA ILE A 297 -8.75 9.75 -6.46
C ILE A 297 -10.23 9.95 -6.79
N PRO A 298 -11.15 9.72 -5.83
CA PRO A 298 -12.60 9.82 -6.06
C PRO A 298 -13.07 11.22 -6.52
N GLU A 299 -12.25 12.25 -6.33
CA GLU A 299 -12.48 13.59 -6.84
C GLU A 299 -12.40 13.66 -8.38
N VAL A 300 -11.57 12.81 -9.00
CA VAL A 300 -11.46 12.68 -10.46
C VAL A 300 -12.44 11.62 -10.95
N LEU A 301 -12.39 10.43 -10.34
CA LEU A 301 -13.20 9.28 -10.76
C LEU A 301 -14.05 8.76 -9.59
N GLY A 302 -15.15 9.46 -9.32
CA GLY A 302 -16.04 9.13 -8.22
C GLY A 302 -16.96 7.93 -8.48
N PRO A 303 -17.61 7.39 -7.44
CA PRO A 303 -18.49 6.22 -7.55
C PRO A 303 -19.63 6.39 -8.55
N TYR A 304 -20.22 7.60 -8.62
CA TYR A 304 -21.30 7.89 -9.57
C TYR A 304 -20.84 7.71 -11.02
N THR A 305 -19.64 8.21 -11.37
CA THR A 305 -19.07 8.05 -12.71
C THR A 305 -18.83 6.59 -13.02
N LEU A 306 -18.22 5.84 -12.10
CA LEU A 306 -17.98 4.40 -12.25
C LEU A 306 -19.29 3.59 -12.38
N GLN A 307 -20.36 4.01 -11.72
CA GLN A 307 -21.67 3.36 -11.81
C GLN A 307 -22.40 3.63 -13.13
N THR A 308 -22.24 4.83 -13.69
CA THR A 308 -23.05 5.32 -14.82
C THR A 308 -22.34 5.25 -16.17
N ILE A 309 -21.01 5.11 -16.18
CA ILE A 309 -20.26 5.02 -17.42
C ILE A 309 -20.71 3.79 -18.24
N LYS A 310 -20.93 4.03 -19.53
CA LYS A 310 -21.25 2.96 -20.49
C LYS A 310 -19.98 2.21 -20.85
N TYR A 311 -20.10 0.91 -21.08
CA TYR A 311 -19.01 0.05 -21.53
C TYR A 311 -18.29 0.65 -22.75
N SER A 312 -19.03 1.10 -23.76
CA SER A 312 -18.50 1.69 -24.99
C SER A 312 -17.64 2.93 -24.77
N ASN A 313 -17.91 3.68 -23.70
CA ASN A 313 -17.25 4.94 -23.39
C ASN A 313 -16.06 4.75 -22.47
N PHE A 314 -15.96 3.58 -21.83
CA PHE A 314 -14.93 3.29 -20.84
C PHE A 314 -13.54 3.29 -21.47
N SER A 315 -13.38 2.67 -22.65
CA SER A 315 -12.08 2.62 -23.34
C SER A 315 -11.55 4.01 -23.70
N GLU A 316 -12.43 4.93 -24.13
CA GLU A 316 -12.03 6.32 -24.42
C GLU A 316 -11.62 7.06 -23.12
N LEU A 317 -12.39 6.88 -22.04
CA LEU A 317 -12.04 7.44 -20.72
C LEU A 317 -10.67 6.91 -20.25
N ALA A 318 -10.47 5.60 -20.33
CA ALA A 318 -9.25 4.94 -19.88
C ALA A 318 -8.04 5.40 -20.69
N SER A 319 -8.15 5.47 -22.02
CA SER A 319 -7.11 5.99 -22.90
C SER A 319 -6.72 7.43 -22.52
N CYS A 320 -7.70 8.30 -22.28
CA CYS A 320 -7.43 9.69 -21.93
C CYS A 320 -6.80 9.83 -20.54
N LEU A 321 -7.29 9.10 -19.53
CA LEU A 321 -6.70 9.10 -18.20
C LEU A 321 -5.29 8.52 -18.20
N ASN A 322 -5.05 7.46 -18.97
CA ASN A 322 -3.72 6.87 -19.14
C ASN A 322 -2.73 7.86 -19.75
N ALA A 323 -3.17 8.68 -20.71
CA ALA A 323 -2.31 9.71 -21.30
C ALA A 323 -1.96 10.83 -20.32
N GLN A 324 -2.90 11.25 -19.47
CA GLN A 324 -2.69 12.37 -18.53
C GLN A 324 -2.03 11.93 -17.22
N CYS A 325 -2.27 10.70 -16.78
CA CYS A 325 -1.85 10.19 -15.47
C CYS A 325 -0.86 9.03 -15.59
N ALA A 326 -0.08 8.96 -16.67
CA ALA A 326 0.90 7.90 -16.90
C ALA A 326 1.85 7.73 -15.69
N GLU A 327 2.31 8.83 -15.11
CA GLU A 327 3.22 8.84 -13.97
C GLU A 327 2.65 8.20 -12.68
N PHE A 328 1.33 8.03 -12.59
CA PHE A 328 0.68 7.45 -11.41
C PHE A 328 0.52 5.93 -11.52
N LYS A 329 0.75 5.33 -12.70
CA LYS A 329 0.61 3.88 -12.88
C LYS A 329 1.62 3.08 -12.06
N GLU A 330 2.81 3.64 -11.88
CA GLU A 330 3.92 2.94 -11.25
C GLU A 330 3.88 2.99 -9.73
N ILE A 331 3.01 3.81 -9.12
CA ILE A 331 3.03 4.01 -7.66
C ILE A 331 2.44 2.84 -6.88
N ALA A 332 1.59 2.03 -7.51
CA ALA A 332 1.02 0.85 -6.88
C ALA A 332 0.47 -0.14 -7.91
N ARG A 333 0.49 -1.42 -7.54
CA ARG A 333 -0.10 -2.52 -8.30
C ARG A 333 -0.67 -3.58 -7.35
N PHE A 334 -1.56 -4.40 -7.86
CA PHE A 334 -1.95 -5.64 -7.17
C PHE A 334 -1.00 -6.77 -7.59
N ASP A 335 -0.65 -7.65 -6.66
CA ASP A 335 0.05 -8.90 -6.98
C ASP A 335 -0.94 -10.01 -7.38
N HIS A 336 -0.44 -11.24 -7.50
CA HIS A 336 -1.23 -12.39 -7.94
C HIS A 336 -2.24 -12.85 -6.87
N ASP A 337 -1.95 -12.53 -5.60
CA ASP A 337 -2.82 -12.76 -4.45
C ASP A 337 -3.68 -11.53 -4.16
N GLU A 338 -3.75 -10.61 -5.13
CA GLU A 338 -4.45 -9.34 -5.08
C GLU A 338 -3.92 -8.39 -3.99
N ASN A 339 -2.81 -8.65 -3.30
CA ASN A 339 -2.28 -7.74 -2.30
C ASN A 339 -1.82 -6.42 -2.93
N LEU A 340 -2.11 -5.32 -2.25
CA LEU A 340 -1.73 -3.99 -2.74
C LEU A 340 -0.24 -3.73 -2.46
N ILE A 341 0.57 -3.79 -3.50
CA ILE A 341 1.99 -3.41 -3.46
C ILE A 341 2.09 -1.94 -3.83
N MET A 342 2.66 -1.14 -2.92
CA MET A 342 2.92 0.29 -3.11
C MET A 342 4.41 0.53 -3.27
N THR A 343 4.81 1.49 -4.10
CA THR A 343 6.21 1.89 -4.18
C THR A 343 6.63 2.66 -2.92
N GLU A 344 7.88 2.45 -2.53
CA GLU A 344 8.51 3.28 -1.52
C GLU A 344 8.81 4.65 -2.13
N MET A 345 8.28 5.68 -1.50
CA MET A 345 8.61 7.06 -1.85
C MET A 345 9.45 7.65 -0.74
N ASN A 346 10.69 7.99 -1.09
CA ASN A 346 11.56 8.84 -0.29
C ASN A 346 11.13 10.29 -0.45
N TYR A 347 9.94 10.64 0.05
CA TYR A 347 9.49 12.02 0.05
C TYR A 347 10.15 12.77 1.21
N SER A 348 11.30 13.39 0.96
CA SER A 348 11.86 14.35 1.92
C SER A 348 11.00 15.61 1.88
N ARG A 349 10.32 15.90 3.00
CA ARG A 349 9.52 17.12 3.19
C ARG A 349 10.41 18.38 3.29
N GLU A 350 11.65 18.31 2.82
CA GLU A 350 12.71 19.30 3.06
C GLU A 350 12.60 20.57 2.21
N HIS A 351 11.58 20.69 1.38
CA HIS A 351 11.30 21.94 0.71
C HIS A 351 10.11 22.62 1.37
N GLY A 352 10.38 23.78 1.98
CA GLY A 352 9.41 24.78 2.42
C GLY A 352 8.62 25.33 1.23
N ASP A 353 7.92 24.43 0.55
CA ASP A 353 7.18 24.70 -0.65
C ASP A 353 5.91 25.44 -0.25
N ASN A 354 6.00 26.77 -0.32
CA ASN A 354 4.87 27.66 -0.08
C ASN A 354 3.71 27.40 -1.06
N SER A 355 3.88 26.54 -2.09
CA SER A 355 2.81 26.03 -2.94
C SER A 355 1.74 25.26 -2.15
N TYR A 356 2.07 24.70 -0.98
CA TYR A 356 1.12 23.98 -0.13
C TYR A 356 -0.03 24.86 0.39
N ARG A 357 0.15 26.18 0.48
CA ARG A 357 -0.81 27.07 1.16
C ARG A 357 -1.90 27.67 0.27
N ARG A 358 -1.93 27.41 -1.05
CA ARG A 358 -2.84 28.15 -1.97
C ARG A 358 -3.54 27.35 -3.08
N THR A 359 -3.71 26.03 -2.94
CA THR A 359 -4.51 25.27 -3.92
C THR A 359 -5.97 25.16 -3.50
N LYS A 360 -6.91 25.46 -4.40
CA LYS A 360 -8.36 25.21 -4.20
C LYS A 360 -8.76 23.74 -4.38
N SER A 361 -7.80 22.88 -4.76
CA SER A 361 -8.01 21.44 -4.98
C SER A 361 -8.45 20.76 -3.69
N LYS A 362 -9.59 20.04 -3.75
CA LYS A 362 -10.03 19.18 -2.65
C LYS A 362 -9.08 18.00 -2.45
N PHE A 363 -8.59 17.45 -3.56
CA PHE A 363 -7.68 16.31 -3.56
C PHE A 363 -6.35 16.64 -2.83
N LEU A 364 -5.66 17.71 -3.25
CA LEU A 364 -4.35 18.07 -2.68
C LEU A 364 -4.41 18.50 -1.21
N ASN A 365 -5.60 18.86 -0.72
CA ASN A 365 -5.82 19.33 0.64
C ASN A 365 -6.36 18.22 1.58
N SER A 366 -6.61 17.00 1.07
CA SER A 366 -7.28 15.95 1.86
C SER A 366 -6.39 15.26 2.91
N CYS A 367 -5.08 15.43 2.82
CA CYS A 367 -4.09 14.78 3.67
C CYS A 367 -3.37 15.77 4.60
N ALA A 368 -3.83 17.03 4.63
CA ALA A 368 -3.30 18.09 5.48
C ALA A 368 -3.89 18.06 6.89
#